data_AF-A0A109MXL3-F1
#
_entry.id   AF-A0A109MXL3-F1
#
_cell.length_a   1.000
_cell.length_b   1.000
_cell.length_c   1.000
_cell.angle_alpha   90.00
_cell.angle_beta   90.00
_cell.angle_gamma   90.00
#
_symmetry.space_group_name_H-M   'P 1'
#
loop_
_entity.id
_entity.type
_entity.pdbx_description
1 polymer ?
#
loop_
_entity_poly.entity_id
_entity_poly.type
_entity_poly.pdbx_seq_one_letter_code
_entity_poly.pdbx_strand_id
1 'polypeptide(L)'
;MKYEVESAFIDKNTKEAYAVGSHFETDSEDRAEFLQKKGFLGSEIDSAVETILDKKATDIIKEISTETSKEELESLLNQEVSGKNRVTVKEHIEKLLNGEDHESSEA
;
A
#
# COMPACT_ATOMS: atom_id res chain seq x y z
N MET A 1 -14.38 1.26 -0.37
CA MET A 1 -13.45 0.12 -0.56
C MET A 1 -12.53 0.48 -1.72
N LYS A 2 -11.23 0.18 -1.61
CA LYS A 2 -10.22 0.53 -2.63
C LYS A 2 -9.50 -0.72 -3.10
N TYR A 3 -9.20 -0.82 -4.40
CA TYR A 3 -8.62 -2.02 -5.00
C TYR A 3 -7.51 -1.65 -5.97
N GLU A 4 -6.48 -2.48 -6.05
CA GLU A 4 -5.44 -2.37 -7.08
C GLU A 4 -5.99 -2.85 -8.42
N VAL A 5 -5.69 -2.13 -9.49
CA VAL A 5 -6.11 -2.49 -10.84
C VAL A 5 -5.04 -3.38 -11.47
N GLU A 6 -5.31 -4.69 -11.53
CA GLU A 6 -4.41 -5.68 -12.14
C GLU A 6 -4.49 -5.67 -13.67
N SER A 7 -5.65 -5.31 -14.23
CA SER A 7 -5.86 -5.26 -15.68
C SER A 7 -6.61 -4.00 -16.07
N ALA A 8 -6.09 -3.28 -17.06
CA ALA A 8 -6.68 -2.02 -17.50
C ALA A 8 -8.12 -2.22 -18.00
N PHE A 9 -9.02 -1.36 -17.57
CA PHE A 9 -10.43 -1.43 -17.95
C PHE A 9 -11.06 -0.05 -18.03
N ILE A 10 -12.23 0.00 -18.69
CA ILE A 10 -13.07 1.19 -18.71
C ILE A 10 -14.32 0.85 -17.91
N ASP A 11 -14.53 1.55 -16.80
CA ASP A 11 -15.70 1.31 -15.96
C ASP A 11 -16.96 1.78 -16.70
N LYS A 12 -17.96 0.91 -16.84
CA LYS A 12 -19.18 1.25 -17.58
C LYS A 12 -20.10 2.23 -16.85
N ASN A 13 -19.95 2.36 -15.54
CA ASN A 13 -20.80 3.19 -14.68
C ASN A 13 -20.25 4.62 -14.66
N THR A 14 -18.95 4.79 -14.42
CA THR A 14 -18.29 6.11 -14.38
C THR A 14 -17.76 6.56 -15.73
N LYS A 15 -17.56 5.63 -16.68
CA LYS A 15 -16.87 5.83 -17.97
C LYS A 15 -15.40 6.21 -17.84
N GLU A 16 -14.83 6.03 -16.65
CA GLU A 16 -13.41 6.30 -16.41
C GLU A 16 -12.56 5.12 -16.87
N ALA A 17 -11.37 5.45 -17.38
CA ALA A 17 -10.38 4.47 -17.78
C ALA A 17 -9.38 4.29 -16.64
N TYR A 18 -9.22 3.05 -16.18
CA TYR A 18 -8.29 2.66 -15.15
C TYR A 18 -7.13 1.89 -15.79
N ALA A 19 -5.91 2.34 -15.54
CA ALA A 19 -4.70 1.70 -16.01
C ALA A 19 -4.25 0.59 -15.04
N VAL A 20 -3.44 -0.35 -15.53
CA VAL A 20 -2.77 -1.34 -14.65
C VAL A 20 -1.90 -0.60 -13.62
N GLY A 21 -1.97 -1.03 -12.36
CA GLY A 21 -1.30 -0.39 -11.22
C GLY A 21 -1.95 0.91 -10.74
N SER A 22 -3.09 1.31 -11.32
CA SER A 22 -3.91 2.37 -10.75
C SER A 22 -4.84 1.83 -9.67
N HIS A 23 -5.66 2.72 -9.09
CA HIS A 23 -6.55 2.36 -8.00
C HIS A 23 -8.00 2.57 -8.39
N PHE A 24 -8.85 1.61 -8.05
CA PHE A 24 -10.29 1.71 -8.20
C PHE A 24 -10.96 1.81 -6.84
N GLU A 25 -11.84 2.81 -6.68
CA GLU A 25 -12.56 3.06 -5.43
C GLU A 25 -14.07 2.95 -5.69
N THR A 26 -14.75 2.18 -4.83
CA THR A 26 -16.20 1.97 -4.92
C THR A 26 -16.79 1.72 -3.53
N ASP A 27 -18.03 2.16 -3.35
CA ASP A 27 -18.87 1.80 -2.19
C ASP A 27 -19.74 0.56 -2.47
N SER A 28 -19.76 0.07 -3.71
CA SER A 28 -20.54 -1.10 -4.12
C SER A 28 -19.68 -2.37 -4.14
N GLU A 29 -19.94 -3.25 -3.18
CA GLU A 29 -19.32 -4.58 -3.07
C GLU A 29 -19.60 -5.43 -4.31
N ASP A 30 -20.85 -5.46 -4.79
CA ASP A 30 -21.23 -6.19 -6.02
C ASP A 30 -20.39 -5.79 -7.23
N ARG A 31 -20.05 -4.50 -7.35
CA ARG A 31 -19.22 -3.99 -8.45
C ARG A 31 -17.77 -4.43 -8.29
N ALA A 32 -17.22 -4.33 -7.09
CA ALA A 32 -15.86 -4.77 -6.79
C ALA A 32 -15.72 -6.27 -7.06
N GLU A 33 -16.62 -7.10 -6.53
CA GLU A 33 -16.60 -8.55 -6.77
C GLU A 33 -16.71 -8.89 -8.26
N PHE A 34 -17.58 -8.19 -9.00
CA PHE A 34 -17.72 -8.43 -10.43
C PHE A 34 -16.42 -8.16 -11.18
N LEU A 35 -15.74 -7.07 -10.85
CA LEU A 35 -14.48 -6.69 -11.49
C LEU A 35 -13.33 -7.61 -11.05
N GLN A 36 -13.28 -8.04 -9.79
CA GLN A 36 -12.34 -9.05 -9.29
C GLN A 36 -12.54 -10.41 -9.98
N LYS A 37 -13.78 -10.91 -10.08
CA LYS A 37 -14.10 -12.17 -10.79
C LYS A 37 -13.74 -12.12 -12.28
N LYS A 38 -13.68 -10.92 -12.86
CA LYS A 38 -13.25 -10.70 -14.24
C LYS A 38 -11.74 -10.52 -14.39
N GLY A 39 -10.98 -10.46 -13.29
CA GLY A 39 -9.53 -10.26 -13.28
C GLY A 39 -9.10 -8.82 -13.57
N PHE A 40 -9.97 -7.84 -13.31
CA PHE A 40 -9.63 -6.43 -13.45
C PHE A 40 -9.05 -5.83 -12.18
N LEU A 41 -9.51 -6.30 -11.02
CA LEU A 41 -9.10 -5.83 -9.70
C LEU A 41 -8.43 -6.97 -8.93
N GLY A 42 -7.40 -6.61 -8.17
CA GLY A 42 -6.76 -7.47 -7.18
C GLY A 42 -7.48 -7.42 -5.83
N SER A 43 -6.73 -7.74 -4.78
CA SER A 43 -7.22 -7.68 -3.39
C SER A 43 -7.62 -6.26 -2.97
N GLU A 44 -8.51 -6.17 -1.98
CA GLU A 44 -8.82 -4.89 -1.36
C GLU A 44 -7.58 -4.32 -0.70
N ILE A 45 -7.28 -3.05 -1.01
CA ILE A 45 -6.26 -2.26 -0.37
C ILE A 45 -6.89 -1.68 0.87
N ASP A 46 -6.41 -2.15 2.02
CA ASP A 46 -6.83 -1.61 3.31
C ASP A 46 -6.40 -0.13 3.37
N SER A 47 -7.39 0.76 3.25
CA SER A 47 -7.17 2.20 3.06
C SER A 47 -6.48 2.85 4.26
N ALA A 48 -6.44 2.16 5.41
CA ALA A 48 -5.64 2.55 6.56
C ALA A 48 -4.15 2.67 6.22
N VAL A 49 -3.61 1.78 5.37
CA VAL A 49 -2.18 1.70 5.05
C VAL A 49 -1.72 2.87 4.17
N GLU A 50 -2.53 3.29 3.19
CA GLU A 50 -2.19 4.42 2.32
C GLU A 50 -2.13 5.76 3.07
N THR A 51 -2.99 5.95 4.08
CA THR A 51 -2.94 7.16 4.91
C THR A 51 -1.67 7.29 5.73
N ILE A 52 -0.95 6.18 5.98
CA ILE A 52 0.30 6.23 6.76
C ILE A 52 1.32 7.04 5.97
N LEU A 53 1.58 6.69 4.71
CA LEU A 53 2.61 7.33 3.86
C LEU A 53 2.29 8.79 3.49
N ASP A 54 1.04 9.22 3.66
CA ASP A 54 0.66 10.62 3.49
C ASP A 54 1.09 11.55 4.62
N LYS A 55 1.39 10.99 5.80
CA LYS A 55 1.88 11.74 6.95
C LYS A 55 3.35 12.15 6.78
N LYS A 56 3.88 12.84 7.80
CA LYS A 56 5.30 13.18 7.83
C LYS A 56 6.11 11.92 8.07
N ALA A 57 7.35 11.89 7.57
CA ALA A 57 8.27 10.77 7.75
C ALA A 57 8.39 10.31 9.21
N THR A 58 8.41 11.24 10.17
CA THR A 58 8.47 10.93 11.61
C THR A 58 7.22 10.28 12.16
N ASP A 59 6.05 10.57 11.58
CA ASP A 59 4.78 9.98 12.01
C ASP A 59 4.62 8.59 11.38
N ILE A 60 5.04 8.45 10.12
CA ILE A 60 5.15 7.16 9.42
C ILE A 60 6.02 6.19 10.22
N ILE A 61 7.22 6.61 10.62
CA ILE A 61 8.17 5.80 11.40
C ILE A 61 7.62 5.42 12.79
N LYS A 62 6.68 6.18 13.35
CA LYS A 62 6.04 5.82 14.63
C LYS A 62 4.90 4.83 14.47
N GLU A 63 4.20 4.91 13.35
CA GLU A 63 3.02 4.10 13.06
C GLU A 63 3.42 2.74 12.46
N ILE A 64 4.51 2.71 11.68
CA ILE A 64 5.22 1.49 11.31
C ILE A 64 6.00 1.03 12.54
N SER A 65 5.56 -0.05 13.17
CA SER A 65 6.22 -0.65 14.33
C SER A 65 6.73 -2.04 13.99
N THR A 66 7.48 -2.66 14.90
CA THR A 66 7.89 -4.07 14.78
C THR A 66 6.71 -5.05 14.79
N GLU A 67 5.50 -4.59 15.12
CA GLU A 67 4.27 -5.38 15.06
C GLU A 67 3.63 -5.37 13.66
N THR A 68 4.08 -4.50 12.75
CA THR A 68 3.65 -4.50 11.35
C THR A 68 4.15 -5.77 10.67
N SER A 69 3.25 -6.48 9.97
CA SER A 69 3.60 -7.75 9.34
C SER A 69 4.58 -7.53 8.18
N LYS A 70 5.38 -8.56 7.88
CA LYS A 70 6.35 -8.50 6.79
C LYS A 70 5.70 -8.16 5.44
N GLU A 71 4.54 -8.72 5.15
CA GLU A 71 3.79 -8.45 3.92
C GLU A 71 3.34 -6.98 3.82
N GLU A 72 2.89 -6.40 4.94
CA GLU A 72 2.54 -4.97 5.01
C GLU A 72 3.77 -4.09 4.85
N LEU A 73 4.91 -4.45 5.45
CA LEU A 73 6.17 -3.72 5.29
C LEU A 73 6.65 -3.72 3.83
N GLU A 74 6.57 -4.86 3.13
CA GLU A 74 6.91 -4.95 1.70
C GLU A 74 5.96 -4.10 0.85
N SER A 75 4.66 -4.09 1.16
CA SER A 75 3.67 -3.25 0.50
C SER A 75 3.97 -1.76 0.71
N LEU A 76 4.23 -1.35 1.97
CA LEU A 76 4.59 0.03 2.33
C LEU A 76 5.88 0.48 1.64
N LEU A 77 6.89 -0.40 1.52
CA LEU A 77 8.12 -0.10 0.82
C LEU A 77 7.87 0.17 -0.67
N ASN A 78 7.10 -0.70 -1.33
CA ASN A 78 6.75 -0.53 -2.74
C ASN A 78 5.93 0.74 -2.99
N GLN A 79 5.01 1.07 -2.09
CA GLN A 79 4.23 2.29 -2.16
C GLN A 79 5.08 3.55 -1.92
N GLU A 80 6.01 3.54 -0.96
CA GLU A 80 6.91 4.67 -0.74
C GLU A 80 7.86 4.85 -1.92
N VAL A 81 8.40 3.77 -2.49
CA VAL A 81 9.25 3.81 -3.71
C VAL A 81 8.50 4.37 -4.91
N SER A 82 7.23 3.97 -5.11
CA SER A 82 6.40 4.42 -6.22
C SER A 82 5.82 5.83 -6.02
N GLY A 83 5.76 6.29 -4.76
CA GLY A 83 5.21 7.58 -4.36
C GLY A 83 6.28 8.64 -4.12
N LYS A 84 6.46 9.02 -2.85
CA LYS A 84 7.30 10.16 -2.43
C LYS A 84 8.79 9.82 -2.35
N ASN A 85 9.13 8.53 -2.38
CA ASN A 85 10.48 7.98 -2.44
C ASN A 85 11.44 8.56 -1.38
N ARG A 86 10.93 8.78 -0.16
CA ARG A 86 11.68 9.35 0.96
C ARG A 86 12.68 8.34 1.49
N VAL A 87 13.96 8.66 1.38
CA VAL A 87 15.09 7.80 1.80
C VAL A 87 14.93 7.33 3.26
N THR A 88 14.63 8.23 4.19
CA THR A 88 14.52 7.91 5.62
C THR A 88 13.40 6.90 5.93
N VAL A 89 12.29 6.95 5.21
CA VAL A 89 11.15 6.03 5.41
C VAL A 89 11.51 4.64 4.87
N LYS A 90 12.09 4.59 3.66
CA LYS A 90 12.55 3.35 3.05
C LYS A 90 13.60 2.65 3.90
N GLU A 91 14.62 3.37 4.35
CA GLU A 91 15.67 2.82 5.23
C GLU A 91 15.08 2.28 6.53
N HIS A 92 14.04 2.91 7.07
CA HIS A 92 13.37 2.41 8.27
C HIS A 92 12.61 1.11 8.01
N ILE A 93 11.83 1.04 6.92
CA ILE A 93 11.09 -0.16 6.52
C ILE A 93 12.04 -1.31 6.16
N GLU A 94 13.12 -1.03 5.43
CA GLU A 94 14.15 -2.00 5.08
C GLU A 94 14.85 -2.56 6.34
N LYS A 95 15.11 -1.73 7.35
CA LYS A 95 15.66 -2.20 8.64
C LYS A 95 14.71 -3.16 9.36
N LEU A 96 13.41 -2.85 9.37
CA LEU A 96 12.39 -3.71 9.95
C LEU A 96 12.26 -5.03 9.17
N LEU A 97 12.34 -4.99 7.84
CA LEU A 97 12.30 -6.18 6.98
C LEU A 97 13.53 -7.09 7.14
N ASN A 98 14.71 -6.49 7.30
CA ASN A 98 15.95 -7.23 7.49
C ASN A 98 16.11 -7.76 8.93
N GLY A 99 15.24 -7.36 9.87
CA GLY A 99 15.34 -7.78 11.26
C GLY A 99 16.62 -7.29 11.94
N GLU A 100 17.22 -6.19 11.45
CA GLU A 100 18.35 -5.56 12.12
C GLU A 100 17.82 -4.73 13.31
N ASP A 101 17.41 -5.46 14.36
CA ASP A 101 17.52 -4.98 15.73
C ASP A 101 19.01 -4.70 15.96
N HIS A 102 19.44 -3.48 15.63
CA HIS A 102 20.66 -2.95 16.21
C HIS A 102 20.33 -2.70 17.68
N GLU A 103 20.42 -3.76 18.49
CA GLU A 103 20.87 -3.65 19.88
C GLU A 103 22.17 -2.85 19.84
N SER A 104 22.06 -1.53 19.90
CA SER A 104 23.13 -0.72 20.45
C SER A 104 23.10 -0.97 21.95
N SER A 105 23.72 -2.08 22.33
CA SER A 105 24.23 -2.29 23.67
C SER A 105 25.12 -1.09 24.00
N GLU A 106 24.63 -0.18 24.86
CA GLU A 106 25.49 0.79 25.50
C GLU A 106 25.93 0.19 26.84
N ALA A 107 27.25 0.06 26.95
CA ALA A 107 28.00 -0.65 27.99
C ALA A 107 28.10 0.13 29.31
#